data_AF-A0A4T0WBV2-F1
#
_entry.id   AF-A0A4T0WBV2-F1
#
_cell.length_a   1.000
_cell.length_b   1.000
_cell.length_c   1.000
_cell.angle_alpha   90.00
_cell.angle_beta   90.00
_cell.angle_gamma   90.00
#
_symmetry.space_group_name_H-M   'P 1'
#
loop_
_entity.id
_entity.type
_entity.pdbx_description
1 polymer ?
#
loop_
_entity_poly.entity_id
_entity_poly.type
_entity_poly.pdbx_seq_one_letter_code
_entity_poly.pdbx_strand_id
1 'polypeptide(L)'
;MASIHKGKSLARISNKTTAGLGEKAKPTPGRSANGIATVNALSTAVARNRPPADPQTRSDFGFDNLLSFLPDDEHRLLGVYRALYVPSKTLRRWASRGRKHLGKRIVSTLEMHRDTLPREYQFVMDNLYIWGLEDSQDAWAMASLEYDRLLKRGRRGLLEEASGE
;
A
#
# COMPACT_ATOMS: atom_id res chain seq x y z
N MET A 1 -67.51 5.34 40.25
CA MET A 1 -66.06 5.30 40.58
C MET A 1 -65.35 6.03 39.44
N ALA A 2 -64.99 7.32 39.54
CA ALA A 2 -63.83 7.89 40.24
C ALA A 2 -62.53 7.10 39.91
N SER A 3 -61.41 7.64 39.42
CA SER A 3 -60.85 8.99 39.46
C SER A 3 -59.78 9.18 38.37
N ILE A 4 -59.62 10.45 37.97
CA ILE A 4 -58.57 11.05 37.14
C ILE A 4 -57.23 11.08 37.90
N HIS A 5 -56.08 10.94 37.21
CA HIS A 5 -54.88 11.80 37.31
C HIS A 5 -53.81 11.37 36.27
N LYS A 6 -53.44 12.23 35.30
CA LYS A 6 -52.43 13.32 35.34
C LYS A 6 -50.98 12.82 35.40
N GLY A 7 -50.19 13.21 34.38
CA GLY A 7 -48.73 13.17 34.42
C GLY A 7 -48.10 13.30 33.03
N LYS A 8 -48.21 14.47 32.40
CA LYS A 8 -47.10 15.43 32.19
C LYS A 8 -46.15 15.08 31.04
N SER A 9 -46.35 15.84 29.96
CA SER A 9 -45.33 16.29 29.02
C SER A 9 -44.02 16.65 29.72
N LEU A 10 -42.90 16.12 29.23
CA LEU A 10 -41.57 16.69 29.41
C LEU A 10 -40.82 16.65 28.08
N ALA A 11 -40.81 17.84 27.47
CA ALA A 11 -39.66 18.48 26.86
C ALA A 11 -38.59 17.60 26.18
N ARG A 12 -38.56 17.71 24.86
CA ARG A 12 -37.40 18.15 24.07
C ARG A 12 -36.14 18.41 24.91
N ILE A 13 -35.19 17.50 24.88
CA ILE A 13 -33.78 17.84 25.03
C ILE A 13 -33.09 17.46 23.72
N SER A 14 -32.99 18.48 22.88
CA SER A 14 -32.04 18.54 21.77
C SER A 14 -30.64 18.51 22.39
N ASN A 15 -29.94 17.38 22.31
CA ASN A 15 -28.49 17.38 22.50
C ASN A 15 -27.84 17.77 21.17
N LYS A 16 -27.86 19.08 20.93
CA LYS A 16 -27.04 19.75 19.93
C LYS A 16 -25.62 19.83 20.51
N THR A 17 -24.74 19.01 19.94
CA THR A 17 -23.34 19.31 19.64
C THR A 17 -22.35 19.56 20.78
N THR A 18 -21.48 18.58 20.99
CA THR A 18 -20.01 18.76 21.10
C THR A 18 -19.41 17.90 20.00
N ALA A 19 -19.29 18.39 18.77
CA ALA A 19 -18.06 19.00 18.24
C ALA A 19 -16.81 18.15 18.51
N GLY A 20 -16.35 17.43 17.48
CA GLY A 20 -14.92 17.39 17.17
C GLY A 20 -14.13 16.12 17.46
N LEU A 21 -14.60 14.95 17.03
CA LEU A 21 -13.69 13.87 16.61
C LEU A 21 -14.27 13.30 15.31
N GLY A 22 -13.77 13.81 14.19
CA GLY A 22 -14.28 13.47 12.86
C GLY A 22 -14.35 11.96 12.70
N GLU A 23 -15.53 11.47 12.33
CA GLU A 23 -15.65 10.16 11.69
C GLU A 23 -14.59 10.14 10.60
N LYS A 24 -13.52 9.36 10.80
CA LYS A 24 -12.60 9.05 9.72
C LYS A 24 -13.47 8.37 8.67
N ALA A 25 -13.83 9.11 7.63
CA ALA A 25 -14.60 8.62 6.51
C ALA A 25 -13.99 7.28 6.11
N LYS A 26 -14.81 6.23 6.14
CA LYS A 26 -14.37 4.87 5.83
C LYS A 26 -13.64 4.93 4.49
N PRO A 27 -12.41 4.39 4.39
CA PRO A 27 -11.60 4.55 3.18
C PRO A 27 -12.40 4.07 1.97
N THR A 28 -12.60 4.96 0.99
CA THR A 28 -13.33 4.63 -0.23
C THR A 28 -12.30 4.14 -1.25
N PRO A 29 -12.38 2.91 -1.76
CA PRO A 29 -11.47 2.42 -2.79
C PRO A 29 -11.34 3.42 -3.94
N GLY A 30 -10.11 3.73 -4.34
CA GLY A 30 -9.86 4.71 -5.39
C GLY A 30 -9.89 6.18 -4.96
N ARG A 31 -10.17 6.52 -3.69
CA ARG A 31 -10.06 7.88 -3.14
C ARG A 31 -9.16 7.93 -1.89
N SER A 32 -8.20 8.85 -1.92
CA SER A 32 -7.36 9.23 -0.79
C SER A 32 -8.15 9.87 0.35
N ALA A 33 -7.50 10.02 1.51
CA ALA A 33 -8.06 10.70 2.69
C ALA A 33 -8.53 12.14 2.40
N ASN A 34 -7.93 12.81 1.40
CA ASN A 34 -8.29 14.17 0.99
C ASN A 34 -9.33 14.22 -0.14
N GLY A 35 -9.97 13.08 -0.48
CA GLY A 35 -10.96 12.99 -1.55
C GLY A 35 -10.39 12.99 -2.97
N ILE A 36 -9.06 13.05 -3.12
CA ILE A 36 -8.36 12.97 -4.41
C ILE A 36 -8.30 11.52 -4.87
N ALA A 37 -8.39 11.24 -6.17
CA ALA A 37 -8.23 9.88 -6.68
C ALA A 37 -6.85 9.29 -6.31
N THR A 38 -6.79 8.05 -5.82
CA THR A 38 -5.53 7.43 -5.37
C THR A 38 -4.49 7.33 -6.48
N VAL A 39 -4.89 7.16 -7.74
CA VAL A 39 -3.98 7.25 -8.90
C VAL A 39 -3.29 8.60 -9.03
N ASN A 40 -3.95 9.71 -8.67
CA ASN A 40 -3.35 11.04 -8.75
C ASN A 40 -2.40 11.27 -7.58
N ALA A 41 -2.74 10.73 -6.40
CA ALA A 41 -1.85 10.70 -5.25
C ALA A 41 -0.58 9.88 -5.57
N LEU A 42 -0.72 8.73 -6.25
CA LEU A 42 0.40 7.93 -6.74
C LEU A 42 1.23 8.68 -7.79
N SER A 43 0.60 9.34 -8.78
CA SER A 43 1.34 10.17 -9.75
C SER A 43 2.15 11.26 -9.06
N THR A 44 1.59 11.88 -8.01
CA THR A 44 2.28 12.89 -7.21
C THR A 44 3.46 12.29 -6.44
N ALA A 45 3.29 11.09 -5.87
CA ALA A 45 4.34 10.34 -5.19
C ALA A 45 5.50 10.02 -6.16
N VAL A 46 5.20 9.54 -7.36
CA VAL A 46 6.17 9.27 -8.43
C VAL A 46 6.92 10.55 -8.83
N ALA A 47 6.20 11.64 -9.07
CA ALA A 47 6.80 12.93 -9.45
C ALA A 47 7.72 13.49 -8.36
N ARG A 48 7.39 13.26 -7.08
CA ARG A 48 8.19 13.69 -5.93
C ARG A 48 9.27 12.69 -5.54
N ASN A 49 9.37 11.55 -6.23
CA ASN A 49 10.23 10.42 -5.88
C ASN A 49 10.15 10.05 -4.38
N ARG A 50 8.93 10.06 -3.83
CA ARG A 50 8.66 9.79 -2.42
C ARG A 50 7.49 8.84 -2.30
N PRO A 51 7.60 7.72 -1.55
CA PRO A 51 6.49 6.80 -1.36
C PRO A 51 5.21 7.50 -0.84
N PRO A 52 4.02 7.03 -1.25
CA PRO A 52 2.77 7.64 -0.82
C PRO A 52 2.58 7.46 0.69
N ALA A 53 2.22 8.55 1.37
CA ALA A 53 1.83 8.54 2.79
C ALA A 53 0.32 8.35 2.98
N ASP A 54 -0.48 8.56 1.92
CA ASP A 54 -1.93 8.39 1.99
C ASP A 54 -2.30 6.90 2.16
N PRO A 55 -3.01 6.52 3.25
CA PRO A 55 -3.27 5.11 3.55
C PRO A 55 -4.05 4.38 2.45
N GLN A 56 -5.04 5.03 1.83
CA GLN A 56 -5.81 4.36 0.78
C GLN A 56 -4.97 4.14 -0.48
N THR A 57 -4.13 5.12 -0.84
CA THR A 57 -3.20 4.99 -1.97
C THR A 57 -2.21 3.86 -1.72
N ARG A 58 -1.67 3.75 -0.50
CA ARG A 58 -0.76 2.65 -0.14
C ARG A 58 -1.43 1.29 -0.28
N SER A 59 -2.64 1.13 0.24
CA SER A 59 -3.42 -0.11 0.13
C SER A 59 -3.84 -0.46 -1.31
N ASP A 60 -4.29 0.53 -2.09
CA ASP A 60 -4.73 0.34 -3.49
C ASP A 60 -3.59 -0.13 -4.39
N PHE A 61 -2.36 0.34 -4.12
CA PHE A 61 -1.16 0.06 -4.93
C PHE A 61 -0.16 -0.90 -4.26
N GLY A 62 -0.56 -1.57 -3.19
CA GLY A 62 0.21 -2.68 -2.61
C GLY A 62 1.42 -2.28 -1.77
N PHE A 63 1.61 -0.99 -1.45
CA PHE A 63 2.69 -0.56 -0.54
C PHE A 63 2.52 -1.14 0.86
N ASP A 64 1.28 -1.33 1.32
CA ASP A 64 1.01 -1.95 2.63
C ASP A 64 1.20 -3.48 2.63
N ASN A 65 1.40 -4.10 1.47
CA ASN A 65 1.68 -5.53 1.36
C ASN A 65 3.18 -5.83 1.30
N LEU A 66 4.02 -4.80 1.23
CA LEU A 66 5.47 -4.99 1.29
C LEU A 66 5.86 -5.58 2.64
N LEU A 67 6.80 -6.50 2.60
CA LEU A 67 7.33 -7.09 3.82
C LEU A 67 8.28 -6.08 4.48
N SER A 68 7.98 -5.73 5.73
CA SER A 68 8.43 -4.50 6.41
C SER A 68 9.92 -4.40 6.76
N PHE A 69 10.74 -5.39 6.42
CA PHE A 69 12.15 -5.47 6.81
C PHE A 69 13.14 -4.94 5.78
N LEU A 70 12.68 -4.56 4.57
CA LEU A 70 13.53 -3.95 3.54
C LEU A 70 13.19 -2.46 3.36
N PRO A 71 13.97 -1.53 3.93
CA PRO A 71 13.65 -0.09 3.92
C PRO A 71 13.58 0.53 2.52
N ASP A 72 14.23 -0.09 1.53
CA ASP A 72 14.25 0.40 0.15
C ASP A 72 13.10 -0.11 -0.73
N ASP A 73 12.33 -1.09 -0.26
CA ASP A 73 11.32 -1.74 -1.10
C ASP A 73 10.16 -0.81 -1.47
N GLU A 74 9.82 0.15 -0.61
CA GLU A 74 8.85 1.19 -0.97
C GLU A 74 9.32 2.03 -2.16
N HIS A 75 10.62 2.36 -2.21
CA HIS A 75 11.20 3.12 -3.31
C HIS A 75 11.35 2.28 -4.57
N ARG A 76 11.64 0.98 -4.43
CA ARG A 76 11.66 0.03 -5.56
C ARG A 76 10.27 -0.14 -6.17
N LEU A 77 9.24 -0.30 -5.34
CA LEU A 77 7.85 -0.36 -5.78
C LEU A 77 7.41 0.96 -6.43
N LEU A 78 7.85 2.10 -5.91
CA LEU A 78 7.63 3.40 -6.56
C LEU A 78 8.33 3.46 -7.94
N GLY A 79 9.54 2.91 -8.04
CA GLY A 79 10.30 2.75 -9.28
C GLY A 79 9.54 1.92 -10.32
N VAL A 80 8.92 0.82 -9.92
CA VAL A 80 8.02 0.02 -10.77
C VAL A 80 6.91 0.89 -11.35
N TYR A 81 6.18 1.64 -10.50
CA TYR A 81 5.09 2.50 -10.97
C TYR A 81 5.57 3.62 -11.90
N ARG A 82 6.78 4.14 -11.70
CA ARG A 82 7.42 5.10 -12.60
C ARG A 82 7.76 4.46 -13.95
N ALA A 83 8.31 3.24 -13.92
CA ALA A 83 8.82 2.52 -15.09
C ALA A 83 7.71 1.98 -16.02
N LEU A 84 6.47 1.87 -15.54
CA LEU A 84 5.34 1.48 -16.39
C LEU A 84 5.05 2.49 -17.50
N TYR A 85 5.40 3.77 -17.33
CA TYR A 85 5.07 4.86 -18.26
C TYR A 85 3.59 4.88 -18.72
N VAL A 86 2.69 4.39 -17.87
CA VAL A 86 1.25 4.30 -18.20
C VAL A 86 0.50 5.58 -17.80
N PRO A 87 -0.41 6.08 -18.64
CA PRO A 87 -1.28 7.19 -18.26
C PRO A 87 -2.13 6.86 -17.02
N SER A 88 -2.33 7.84 -16.12
CA SER A 88 -3.11 7.63 -14.88
C SER A 88 -4.54 7.12 -15.12
N LYS A 89 -5.14 7.44 -16.28
CA LYS A 89 -6.45 6.89 -16.70
C LYS A 89 -6.41 5.37 -16.90
N THR A 90 -5.34 4.87 -17.50
CA THR A 90 -5.11 3.43 -17.72
C THR A 90 -4.86 2.74 -16.39
N LEU A 91 -3.99 3.32 -15.56
CA LEU A 91 -3.69 2.77 -14.24
C LEU A 91 -4.94 2.73 -13.35
N ARG A 92 -5.81 3.75 -13.42
CA ARG A 92 -7.12 3.76 -12.73
C ARG A 92 -8.00 2.61 -13.16
N ARG A 93 -8.08 2.34 -14.47
CA ARG A 93 -8.88 1.24 -15.03
C ARG A 93 -8.35 -0.12 -14.58
N TRP A 94 -7.04 -0.27 -14.44
CA TRP A 94 -6.44 -1.50 -13.93
C TRP A 94 -6.76 -1.68 -12.45
N ALA A 95 -6.53 -0.66 -11.64
CA ALA A 95 -6.81 -0.67 -10.21
C ALA A 95 -8.31 -0.93 -9.91
N SER A 96 -9.22 -0.35 -10.69
CA SER A 96 -10.68 -0.54 -10.49
C SER A 96 -11.16 -1.97 -10.74
N ARG A 97 -10.34 -2.82 -11.39
CA ARG A 97 -10.64 -4.25 -11.62
C ARG A 97 -10.08 -5.16 -10.52
N GLY A 98 -9.51 -4.57 -9.47
CA GLY A 98 -8.96 -5.28 -8.33
C GLY A 98 -7.46 -5.56 -8.44
N ARG A 99 -6.88 -5.87 -7.28
CA ARG A 99 -5.43 -5.98 -7.06
C ARG A 99 -4.76 -7.04 -7.95
N LYS A 100 -5.34 -8.24 -8.06
CA LYS A 100 -4.82 -9.30 -8.93
C LYS A 100 -4.79 -8.87 -10.40
N HIS A 101 -5.81 -8.15 -10.87
CA HIS A 101 -5.82 -7.65 -12.24
C HIS A 101 -4.76 -6.58 -12.47
N LEU A 102 -4.59 -5.68 -11.51
CA LEU A 102 -3.51 -4.69 -11.52
C LEU A 102 -2.14 -5.37 -11.61
N GLY A 103 -1.85 -6.34 -10.74
CA GLY A 103 -0.59 -7.10 -10.75
C GLY A 103 -0.30 -7.75 -12.12
N LYS A 104 -1.28 -8.46 -12.69
CA LYS A 104 -1.12 -9.10 -14.01
C LYS A 104 -0.75 -8.10 -15.11
N ARG A 105 -1.33 -6.90 -15.07
CA ARG A 105 -1.03 -5.83 -16.02
C ARG A 105 0.37 -5.26 -15.82
N ILE A 106 0.79 -5.08 -14.57
CA ILE A 106 2.15 -4.63 -14.24
C ILE A 106 3.18 -5.63 -14.77
N VAL A 107 3.03 -6.92 -14.47
CA VAL A 107 3.92 -7.99 -14.96
C VAL A 107 4.00 -7.96 -16.48
N SER A 108 2.84 -8.02 -17.15
CA SER A 108 2.78 -8.06 -18.62
C SER A 108 3.39 -6.81 -19.28
N THR A 109 3.20 -5.63 -18.69
CA THR A 109 3.82 -4.40 -19.20
C THR A 109 5.33 -4.39 -19.01
N LEU A 110 5.85 -4.80 -17.85
CA LEU A 110 7.29 -4.85 -17.62
C LEU A 110 7.97 -5.98 -18.40
N GLU A 111 7.29 -7.10 -18.63
CA GLU A 111 7.81 -8.20 -19.45
C GLU A 111 8.13 -7.75 -20.88
N MET A 112 7.29 -6.89 -21.47
CA MET A 112 7.55 -6.27 -22.78
C MET A 112 8.77 -5.34 -22.78
N HIS A 113 9.21 -4.89 -21.61
CA HIS A 113 10.33 -3.96 -21.43
C HIS A 113 11.45 -4.57 -20.58
N ARG A 114 11.51 -5.90 -20.44
CA ARG A 114 12.47 -6.56 -19.54
C ARG A 114 13.93 -6.27 -19.89
N ASP A 115 14.23 -6.03 -21.17
CA ASP A 115 15.59 -5.74 -21.63
C ASP A 115 16.02 -4.31 -21.28
N THR A 116 15.07 -3.38 -21.18
CA THR A 116 15.33 -1.97 -20.85
C THR A 116 15.11 -1.64 -19.37
N LEU A 117 14.28 -2.42 -18.68
CA LEU A 117 13.91 -2.26 -17.27
C LEU A 117 14.11 -3.59 -16.49
N PRO A 118 15.31 -4.21 -16.54
CA PRO A 118 15.52 -5.53 -15.95
C PRO A 118 15.36 -5.53 -14.43
N ARG A 119 15.69 -4.42 -13.75
CA ARG A 119 15.63 -4.31 -12.29
C ARG A 119 14.20 -4.27 -11.78
N GLU A 120 13.36 -3.46 -12.42
CA GLU A 120 11.95 -3.32 -12.09
C GLU A 120 11.18 -4.59 -12.42
N TYR A 121 11.50 -5.22 -13.56
CA TYR A 121 10.92 -6.51 -13.93
C TYR A 121 11.28 -7.58 -12.90
N GLN A 122 12.56 -7.73 -12.55
CA GLN A 122 13.00 -8.71 -11.54
C GLN A 122 12.31 -8.48 -10.19
N PHE A 123 12.27 -7.23 -9.72
CA PHE A 123 11.60 -6.90 -8.46
C PHE A 123 10.12 -7.34 -8.45
N VAL A 124 9.39 -7.14 -9.55
CA VAL A 124 8.00 -7.57 -9.64
C VAL A 124 7.86 -9.09 -9.63
N MET A 125 8.77 -9.81 -10.30
CA MET A 125 8.78 -11.28 -10.31
C MET A 125 9.10 -11.86 -8.93
N ASP A 126 9.98 -11.22 -8.16
CA ASP A 126 10.33 -11.63 -6.80
C ASP A 126 9.23 -11.29 -5.78
N ASN A 127 8.28 -10.42 -6.14
CA ASN A 127 7.28 -9.88 -5.21
C ASN A 127 5.84 -9.99 -5.73
N LEU A 128 5.52 -11.09 -6.41
CA LEU A 128 4.18 -11.38 -6.94
C LEU A 128 3.08 -11.38 -5.86
N TYR A 129 3.44 -11.72 -4.61
CA TYR A 129 2.58 -11.67 -3.44
C TYR A 129 2.00 -10.28 -3.15
N ILE A 130 2.70 -9.18 -3.52
CA ILE A 130 2.21 -7.79 -3.34
C ILE A 130 0.82 -7.63 -3.96
N TRP A 131 0.57 -8.31 -5.09
CA TRP A 131 -0.70 -8.24 -5.80
C TRP A 131 -1.59 -9.47 -5.60
N GLY A 132 -1.18 -10.43 -4.75
CA GLY A 132 -1.87 -11.70 -4.54
C GLY A 132 -1.83 -12.61 -5.76
N LEU A 133 -0.75 -12.54 -6.55
CA LEU A 133 -0.49 -13.45 -7.67
C LEU A 133 0.25 -14.71 -7.23
N GLU A 134 0.84 -14.68 -6.04
CA GLU A 134 1.46 -15.80 -5.33
C GLU A 134 0.94 -15.80 -3.89
N ASP A 135 0.99 -16.95 -3.23
CA ASP A 135 0.56 -17.07 -1.84
C ASP A 135 1.53 -16.36 -0.90
N SER A 136 0.97 -15.54 -0.01
CA SER A 136 1.75 -14.70 0.90
C SER A 136 2.58 -15.52 1.89
N GLN A 137 2.15 -16.75 2.22
CA GLN A 137 2.84 -17.61 3.16
C GLN A 137 4.20 -18.09 2.62
N ASP A 138 4.26 -18.40 1.32
CA ASP A 138 5.51 -18.78 0.64
C ASP A 138 6.44 -17.57 0.51
N ALA A 139 5.89 -16.39 0.22
CA ALA A 139 6.64 -15.15 0.20
C ALA A 139 7.24 -14.79 1.57
N TRP A 140 6.49 -14.95 2.67
CA TRP A 140 7.01 -14.77 4.03
C TRP A 140 8.13 -15.75 4.36
N ALA A 141 8.03 -17.01 3.95
CA ALA A 141 9.07 -18.01 4.15
C ALA A 141 10.35 -17.64 3.39
N MET A 142 10.22 -17.28 2.12
CA MET A 142 11.35 -16.87 1.27
C MET A 142 12.02 -15.60 1.78
N ALA A 143 11.24 -14.62 2.19
CA ALA A 143 11.77 -13.36 2.67
C ALA A 143 12.41 -13.46 4.07
N SER A 144 11.90 -14.36 4.93
CA SER A 144 12.57 -14.72 6.19
C SER A 144 13.93 -15.38 5.94
N LEU A 145 14.04 -16.28 4.95
CA LEU A 145 15.30 -16.89 4.54
C LEU A 145 16.30 -15.85 4.00
N GLU A 146 15.84 -14.90 3.20
CA GLU A 146 16.70 -13.84 2.65
C GLU A 146 17.18 -12.87 3.74
N TYR A 147 16.30 -12.49 4.66
CA TYR A 147 16.67 -11.71 5.84
C TYR A 147 17.73 -12.43 6.69
N ASP A 148 17.56 -13.74 6.94
CA ASP A 148 18.56 -14.56 7.63
C ASP A 148 19.90 -14.61 6.90
N ARG A 149 19.89 -14.67 5.56
CA ARG A 149 21.11 -14.61 4.74
C ARG A 149 21.81 -13.26 4.87
N LEU A 150 21.06 -12.15 4.78
CA LEU A 150 21.59 -10.81 4.94
C LEU A 150 22.19 -10.60 6.33
N LEU A 151 21.51 -11.06 7.39
CA LEU A 151 22.04 -11.06 8.75
C LEU A 151 23.34 -11.87 8.86
N LYS A 152 23.40 -13.08 8.29
CA LYS A 152 24.61 -13.92 8.29
C LYS A 152 25.74 -13.34 7.45
N ARG A 153 25.44 -12.55 6.42
CA ARG A 153 26.44 -11.87 5.58
C ARG A 153 27.00 -10.62 6.27
N GLY A 154 26.15 -9.82 6.90
CA GLY A 154 26.58 -8.68 7.73
C GLY A 154 27.43 -9.11 8.93
N ARG A 155 27.08 -10.24 9.58
CA ARG A 155 27.91 -10.82 10.66
C ARG A 155 29.30 -11.29 10.20
N ARG A 156 29.42 -11.78 8.97
CA ARG A 156 30.72 -12.19 8.41
C ARG A 156 31.61 -10.99 8.06
N GLY A 157 31.04 -9.93 7.48
CA GLY A 157 31.78 -8.68 7.22
C GLY A 157 32.34 -8.04 8.50
N LEU A 158 31.57 -8.02 9.59
CA LEU A 158 32.01 -7.49 10.89
C LEU A 158 33.11 -8.32 11.57
N LEU A 159 33.16 -9.63 11.33
CA LEU A 159 34.18 -10.52 11.91
C LEU A 159 35.51 -10.47 11.15
N GLU A 160 35.47 -10.21 9.83
CA GLU A 160 36.67 -10.01 9.02
C GLU A 160 37.31 -8.63 9.26
N GLU A 161 36.51 -7.58 9.52
CA GLU A 161 37.04 -6.27 9.94
C GLU A 161 37.68 -6.30 11.35
N ALA A 162 37.15 -7.11 12.27
CA ALA A 162 37.70 -7.24 13.63
C ALA A 162 38.95 -8.14 13.73
N SER A 163 39.31 -8.87 12.67
CA SER A 163 40.49 -9.76 12.64
C SER A 163 41.64 -9.21 11.78
N GLY A 164 41.50 -7.98 11.29
CA GLY A 164 42.48 -7.28 10.45
C GLY A 164 43.09 -6.07 11.15
N GLU A 165 43.68 -6.26 12.33
CA GLU A 165 44.65 -5.33 12.96
C GLU A 165 45.86 -6.12 13.49
#